data_AF-A0A9E2BI19-F1
#
_entry.id   AF-A0A9E2BI19-F1
#
_cell.length_a   1.000
_cell.length_b   1.000
_cell.length_c   1.000
_cell.angle_alpha   90.00
_cell.angle_beta   90.00
_cell.angle_gamma   90.00
#
_symmetry.space_group_name_H-M   'P 1'
#
loop_
_entity.id
_entity.type
_entity.pdbx_description
1 polymer ?
#
loop_
_entity_poly.entity_id
_entity_poly.type
_entity_poly.pdbx_seq_one_letter_code
_entity_poly.pdbx_strand_id
1 'polypeptide(L)'
;MELAELSGRSLATFKRDFQIEFACSPSKWLQLRRLQFAKELLLSSNHKITEIALEAGFESASHFSRVYKAQFGHSTSVALSRID
;
A
#
# COMPACT_ATOMS: atom_id res chain seq x y z
N MET A 1 13.01 1.79 -7.73
CA MET A 1 14.33 2.06 -8.36
C MET A 1 14.38 3.51 -8.80
N GLU A 2 13.35 3.97 -9.51
CA GLU A 2 13.12 5.36 -9.91
C GLU A 2 13.34 6.43 -8.81
N LEU A 3 12.91 6.17 -7.56
CA LEU A 3 13.07 7.12 -6.45
C LEU A 3 14.54 7.40 -6.05
N ALA A 4 15.45 6.43 -6.22
CA ALA A 4 16.86 6.64 -5.88
C ALA A 4 17.54 7.53 -6.93
N GLU A 5 17.22 7.32 -8.20
CA GLU A 5 17.72 8.11 -9.34
C GLU A 5 17.27 9.57 -9.24
N LEU A 6 16.00 9.80 -8.85
CA LEU A 6 15.45 11.15 -8.62
C LEU A 6 16.12 11.90 -7.46
N SER A 7 16.79 11.19 -6.54
CA SER A 7 17.45 11.79 -5.37
C SER A 7 18.93 12.12 -5.58
N GLY A 8 19.53 11.71 -6.70
CA GLY A 8 20.97 11.87 -6.96
C GLY A 8 21.89 11.04 -6.05
N ARG A 9 21.34 10.09 -5.28
CA ARG A 9 22.09 9.23 -4.34
C ARG A 9 22.17 7.80 -4.83
N SER A 10 23.20 7.08 -4.39
CA SER A 10 23.27 5.63 -4.58
C SER A 10 22.06 4.95 -3.93
N LEU A 11 21.61 3.82 -4.50
CA LEU A 11 20.49 3.04 -3.97
C LEU A 11 20.71 2.61 -2.50
N ALA A 12 21.96 2.35 -2.12
CA ALA A 12 22.32 1.97 -0.75
C ALA A 12 22.17 3.13 0.24
N THR A 13 22.60 4.33 -0.15
CA THR A 13 22.43 5.55 0.66
C THR A 13 20.96 5.89 0.82
N PHE A 14 20.19 5.88 -0.28
CA PHE A 14 18.74 6.11 -0.25
C PHE A 14 18.02 5.15 0.72
N LYS A 15 18.30 3.85 0.63
CA LYS A 15 17.68 2.85 1.52
C LYS A 15 18.03 3.08 3.00
N ARG A 16 19.28 3.43 3.30
CA ARG A 16 19.72 3.71 4.68
C ARG A 16 19.03 4.94 5.23
N ASP A 17 19.03 6.04 4.49
CA ASP A 17 18.41 7.30 4.92
C ASP A 17 16.90 7.12 5.09
N PHE A 18 16.25 6.41 4.17
CA PHE A 18 14.83 6.11 4.28
C PHE A 18 14.48 5.26 5.51
N GLN A 19 15.32 4.27 5.82
CA GLN A 19 15.14 3.45 7.02
C GLN A 19 15.35 4.25 8.30
N ILE A 20 16.27 5.22 8.31
CA ILE A 20 16.48 6.14 9.45
C ILE A 20 15.24 7.02 9.65
N GLU A 21 14.71 7.58 8.57
CA GLU A 21 13.59 8.54 8.64
C GLU A 21 12.24 7.84 8.92
N PHE A 22 11.97 6.70 8.28
CA PHE A 22 10.66 6.06 8.27
C PHE A 22 10.60 4.74 9.04
N ALA A 23 11.71 4.34 9.69
CA ALA A 23 11.85 3.08 10.44
C ALA A 23 11.48 1.81 9.65
N CYS A 24 11.37 1.88 8.32
CA CYS A 24 11.04 0.75 7.46
C CYS A 24 11.63 0.91 6.05
N SER A 25 11.68 -0.19 5.32
CA SER A 25 12.20 -0.17 3.95
C SER A 25 11.29 0.66 3.02
N PRO A 26 11.83 1.27 1.97
CA PRO A 26 11.03 2.02 0.99
C PRO A 26 9.86 1.22 0.42
N SER A 27 10.06 -0.09 0.17
CA SER A 27 9.00 -0.97 -0.34
C SER A 27 7.90 -1.21 0.70
N LYS A 28 8.25 -1.41 1.97
CA LYS A 28 7.28 -1.56 3.06
C LYS A 28 6.50 -0.27 3.26
N TRP A 29 7.17 0.88 3.26
CA TRP A 29 6.53 2.17 3.36
C TRP A 29 5.54 2.41 2.21
N LEU A 30 5.94 2.16 0.97
CA LEU A 30 5.06 2.32 -0.18
C LEU A 30 3.84 1.40 -0.06
N GLN A 31 4.05 0.14 0.33
CA GLN A 31 2.93 -0.79 0.57
C GLN A 31 1.97 -0.26 1.64
N LEU A 32 2.47 0.31 2.74
CA LEU A 32 1.63 0.89 3.79
C LEU A 32 0.82 2.09 3.28
N ARG A 33 1.44 2.97 2.48
CA ARG A 33 0.74 4.12 1.88
C ARG A 33 -0.37 3.66 0.91
N ARG A 34 -0.08 2.67 0.06
CA ARG A 34 -1.06 2.05 -0.83
C ARG A 34 -2.22 1.41 -0.07
N LEU A 35 -1.92 0.69 1.02
CA LEU A 35 -2.94 0.08 1.88
C LEU A 35 -3.84 1.12 2.57
N GLN A 36 -3.27 2.22 3.03
CA GLN A 36 -4.01 3.30 3.66
C GLN A 36 -4.95 3.98 2.66
N PHE A 37 -4.47 4.29 1.46
CA PHE A 37 -5.30 4.84 0.39
C PHE A 37 -6.41 3.86 -0.05
N ALA A 38 -6.11 2.58 -0.20
CA ALA A 38 -7.12 1.56 -0.50
C ALA A 38 -8.20 1.46 0.58
N LYS A 39 -7.84 1.62 1.85
CA LYS A 39 -8.81 1.66 2.97
C LYS A 39 -9.75 2.86 2.85
N GLU A 40 -9.23 4.02 2.46
CA GLU A 40 -10.05 5.22 2.23
C GLU A 40 -11.01 5.03 1.05
N LEU A 41 -10.54 4.42 -0.05
CA LEU A 41 -11.40 4.07 -1.20
C LEU A 41 -12.49 3.05 -0.85
N LEU A 42 -12.18 2.04 -0.04
CA LEU A 42 -13.16 1.07 0.44
C LEU A 42 -14.29 1.74 1.23
N LEU A 43 -14.00 2.82 1.96
CA LEU A 43 -14.98 3.54 2.79
C LEU A 43 -15.77 4.59 2.02
N SER A 44 -15.26 5.06 0.87
CA SER A 44 -15.80 6.21 0.15
C SER A 44 -16.39 5.88 -1.22
N SER A 45 -16.26 4.63 -1.69
CA SER A 45 -16.69 4.21 -3.03
C SER A 45 -17.45 2.88 -3.00
N ASN A 46 -18.23 2.64 -4.06
CA ASN A 46 -18.86 1.34 -4.34
C ASN A 46 -18.07 0.53 -5.39
N HIS A 47 -16.78 0.83 -5.54
CA HIS A 47 -15.91 0.17 -6.52
C HIS A 47 -15.69 -1.30 -6.15
N LYS A 48 -15.46 -2.13 -7.18
CA LYS A 48 -15.08 -3.53 -6.96
C LYS A 48 -13.70 -3.58 -6.31
N ILE A 49 -13.48 -4.58 -5.45
CA ILE A 49 -12.18 -4.80 -4.77
C ILE A 49 -11.01 -4.82 -5.75
N THR A 50 -11.21 -5.36 -6.96
CA THR A 50 -10.23 -5.35 -8.06
C THR A 50 -9.89 -3.95 -8.55
N GLU A 51 -10.87 -3.06 -8.69
CA GLU A 51 -10.67 -1.68 -9.14
C GLU A 51 -9.92 -0.89 -8.07
N ILE A 52 -10.33 -1.02 -6.80
CA ILE A 52 -9.65 -0.40 -5.66
C ILE A 52 -8.19 -0.87 -5.55
N ALA A 53 -7.93 -2.15 -5.78
CA ALA A 53 -6.57 -2.68 -5.78
C ALA A 53 -5.69 -2.01 -6.85
N LEU A 54 -6.21 -1.88 -8.07
CA LEU A 54 -5.49 -1.26 -9.19
C LEU A 54 -5.28 0.24 -8.96
N GLU A 55 -6.30 0.95 -8.48
CA GLU A 55 -6.24 2.38 -8.17
C GLU A 55 -5.25 2.67 -7.05
N ALA A 56 -5.19 1.80 -6.04
CA ALA A 56 -4.17 1.84 -5.00
C ALA A 56 -2.78 1.38 -5.46
N GLY A 57 -2.59 1.05 -6.73
CA GLY A 57 -1.30 0.70 -7.32
C GLY A 57 -0.84 -0.73 -7.05
N PHE A 58 -1.73 -1.65 -6.69
CA PHE A 58 -1.41 -3.08 -6.63
C PHE A 58 -1.57 -3.73 -8.00
N GLU A 59 -0.61 -4.59 -8.36
CA GLU A 59 -0.62 -5.34 -9.62
C GLU A 59 -1.70 -6.43 -9.67
N SER A 60 -2.20 -6.87 -8.52
CA SER A 60 -3.29 -7.84 -8.45
C SER A 60 -4.14 -7.71 -7.19
N ALA A 61 -5.43 -8.00 -7.32
CA ALA A 61 -6.39 -8.02 -6.22
C ALA A 61 -6.07 -9.12 -5.19
N SER A 62 -5.50 -10.25 -5.63
CA SER A 62 -5.09 -11.35 -4.75
C SER A 62 -3.92 -10.94 -3.85
N HIS A 63 -2.91 -10.27 -4.42
CA HIS A 63 -1.80 -9.74 -3.62
C HIS A 63 -2.31 -8.70 -2.62
N PHE A 64 -3.09 -7.74 -3.11
CA PHE A 64 -3.72 -6.71 -2.29
C PHE A 64 -4.49 -7.30 -1.10
N SER A 65 -5.41 -8.24 -1.36
CA SER A 65 -6.26 -8.83 -0.31
C SER A 65 -5.44 -9.53 0.77
N ARG A 66 -4.37 -10.23 0.38
CA ARG A 66 -3.45 -10.90 1.32
C ARG A 66 -2.72 -9.90 2.21
N VAL A 67 -2.14 -8.85 1.64
CA VAL A 67 -1.38 -7.86 2.43
C VAL A 67 -2.29 -6.93 3.23
N TYR A 68 -3.51 -6.64 2.74
CA TYR A 68 -4.53 -5.90 3.47
C TYR A 68 -4.94 -6.64 4.73
N LYS A 69 -5.29 -7.92 4.62
CA LYS A 69 -5.65 -8.75 5.78
C LYS A 69 -4.51 -8.86 6.79
N ALA A 70 -3.28 -9.01 6.32
CA ALA A 70 -2.10 -9.05 7.19
C ALA A 70 -1.89 -7.72 7.94
N GLN A 71 -2.22 -6.58 7.33
CA GLN A 71 -2.02 -5.26 7.94
C GLN A 71 -3.16 -4.84 8.88
N PHE A 72 -4.41 -5.14 8.54
CA PHE A 72 -5.60 -4.65 9.27
C PHE A 72 -6.32 -5.72 10.08
N GLY A 73 -5.89 -6.98 10.01
CA GLY A 73 -6.46 -8.09 10.78
C GLY A 73 -7.79 -8.66 10.23
N HIS A 74 -8.36 -8.04 9.19
CA HIS A 74 -9.58 -8.51 8.54
C HIS A 74 -9.51 -8.35 7.01
N SER A 75 -10.35 -9.08 6.29
CA SER A 75 -10.39 -9.02 4.82
C SER A 75 -11.01 -7.70 4.32
N THR A 76 -10.78 -7.42 3.04
CA THR A 76 -11.39 -6.33 2.29
C THR A 76 -12.92 -6.47 2.24
N SER A 77 -13.45 -7.68 2.09
CA SER A 77 -14.89 -7.95 2.15
C SER A 77 -15.52 -7.62 3.51
N VAL A 78 -14.83 -7.92 4.62
CA VAL A 78 -15.30 -7.53 5.97
C VAL A 78 -15.24 -6.02 6.17
N ALA A 79 -14.32 -5.32 5.50
CA ALA A 79 -14.26 -3.87 5.56
C ALA A 79 -15.48 -3.23 4.87
N LEU A 80 -15.91 -3.77 3.72
CA LEU A 80 -17.06 -3.30 2.96
C LEU A 80 -18.38 -3.54 3.70
N SER A 81 -18.56 -4.72 4.32
CA SER A 81 -19.80 -5.07 5.03
C SER A 81 -20.05 -4.27 6.32
N ARG A 82 -19.15 -3.36 6.69
CA ARG A 82 -19.28 -2.47 7.85
C ARG A 82 -19.81 -1.08 7.47
N ILE A 83 -20.07 -0.86 6.18
CA ILE A 83 -20.58 0.40 5.62
C ILE A 83 -22.10 0.31 5.38
N ASP A 84 -22.67 -0.90 5.33
CA ASP A 84 -24.11 -1.16 5.26
C ASP A 84 -24.82 -1.00 6.63
#